data_AF-A0A9P1DSF3-F1
#
_entry.id   AF-A0A9P1DSF3-F1
#
_cell.length_a   1.000
_cell.length_b   1.000
_cell.length_c   1.000
_cell.angle_alpha   90.00
_cell.angle_beta   90.00
_cell.angle_gamma   90.00
#
_symmetry.space_group_name_H-M   'P 1'
#
loop_
_entity.id
_entity.type
_entity.pdbx_description
1 polymer ?
#
loop_
_entity_poly.entity_id
_entity_poly.type
_entity_poly.pdbx_seq_one_letter_code
_entity_poly.pdbx_strand_id
1 'polypeptide(L)'
;MVATKGLNLSALRRVRGLWKEELQSVTLTELWGGQTAERDEAGCLHLARQTQYQLKVRMGHRLQDFLFLPYKAMADPAVRTLYSKYVNAYTIHEDFDDLRRPEDVAKYWVALAEIFEENQNVTSLLGMARRRIIRLDPGLAPTFDNFVSSFLVSRIGTHLLGSAFFQQVPTPSGGKKPAGVAMGVLQPTSPASLLGALVESFKGQHPEFAVPVDIQGNTETSILYIPGHLRGILREVLHNAMRETASNAEVSGVQPAPVKVRINHGQLGVFVVISDEAGGIADIGDVWRWGEDPAIVMQDAEDSEDEWEDPEALMAKAQVAKATMRLPLGFGLPLARLTARYFGGDLRLQTLLGHGTNAYIHIPELQHDGHFGVSDGDRGALKIGKKNVAAATRVQYTLINGDLMGFYGA
;
A
#
# COMPACT_ATOMS: atom_id res chain seq x y z
N MET A 1 -14.99 4.45 25.66
CA MET A 1 -13.88 4.66 26.62
C MET A 1 -12.88 3.53 26.49
N VAL A 2 -11.91 3.65 25.58
CA VAL A 2 -10.75 2.75 25.54
C VAL A 2 -9.70 3.42 26.40
N ALA A 3 -9.48 2.92 27.63
CA ALA A 3 -8.31 3.32 28.39
C ALA A 3 -7.08 2.97 27.53
N THR A 4 -6.31 3.99 27.14
CA THR A 4 -5.07 3.85 26.38
C THR A 4 -4.07 3.06 27.24
N LYS A 5 -4.11 1.73 27.13
CA LYS A 5 -3.08 0.86 27.69
C LYS A 5 -1.79 1.17 26.93
N GLY A 6 -0.94 2.02 27.49
CA GLY A 6 0.45 2.09 27.08
C GLY A 6 1.13 0.74 27.30
N LEU A 7 2.23 0.47 26.57
CA LEU A 7 3.05 -0.72 26.83
C LEU A 7 3.60 -0.65 28.26
N ASN A 8 3.13 -1.55 29.13
CA ASN A 8 3.74 -1.70 30.44
C ASN A 8 5.17 -2.27 30.31
N LEU A 9 5.97 -2.18 31.36
CA LEU A 9 7.37 -2.64 31.34
C LEU A 9 7.52 -4.12 30.96
N SER A 10 6.55 -4.96 31.31
CA SER A 10 6.59 -6.38 30.94
C SER A 10 6.35 -6.59 29.44
N ALA A 11 5.38 -5.87 28.86
CA ALA A 11 5.08 -5.90 27.44
C ALA A 11 6.25 -5.34 26.62
N LEU A 12 6.88 -4.25 27.08
CA LEU A 12 8.07 -3.69 26.43
C LEU A 12 9.24 -4.69 26.38
N ARG A 13 9.45 -5.47 27.46
CA ARG A 13 10.47 -6.54 27.48
C ARG A 13 10.18 -7.64 26.47
N ARG A 14 8.91 -8.04 26.33
CA ARG A 14 8.48 -9.05 25.34
C ARG A 14 8.62 -8.54 23.91
N VAL A 15 8.15 -7.32 23.63
CA VAL A 15 8.32 -6.63 22.34
C VAL A 15 9.79 -6.55 21.96
N ARG A 16 10.67 -6.17 22.90
CA ARG A 16 12.12 -6.13 22.66
C ARG A 16 12.72 -7.49 22.30
N GLY A 17 12.12 -8.58 22.77
CA GLY A 17 12.49 -9.94 22.34
C GLY A 17 12.25 -10.15 20.84
N LEU A 18 11.13 -9.65 20.33
CA LEU A 18 10.73 -9.79 18.92
C LEU A 18 11.61 -9.00 17.95
N TRP A 19 12.30 -7.95 18.41
CA TRP A 19 13.21 -7.16 17.56
C TRP A 19 14.41 -7.95 17.03
N LYS A 20 14.71 -9.10 17.67
CA LYS A 20 15.78 -10.01 17.23
C LYS A 20 15.31 -11.01 16.18
N GLU A 21 14.00 -11.18 16.02
CA GLU A 21 13.42 -12.10 15.06
C GLU A 21 13.49 -11.50 13.66
N GLU A 22 13.86 -12.32 12.67
CA GLU A 22 13.90 -11.88 11.28
C GLU A 22 12.48 -11.76 10.71
N LEU A 23 12.22 -10.65 10.00
CA LEU A 23 10.96 -10.47 9.29
C LEU A 23 10.93 -11.37 8.05
N GLN A 24 10.12 -12.42 8.10
CA GLN A 24 9.91 -13.29 6.95
C GLN A 24 9.20 -12.52 5.83
N SER A 25 9.73 -12.61 4.60
CA SER A 25 9.03 -12.10 3.42
C SER A 25 7.80 -12.94 3.13
N VAL A 26 6.69 -12.29 2.78
CA VAL A 26 5.45 -12.98 2.44
C VAL A 26 5.63 -13.72 1.11
N THR A 27 5.47 -15.04 1.13
CA THR A 27 5.64 -15.89 -0.06
C THR A 27 4.33 -16.01 -0.84
N LEU A 28 4.42 -16.18 -2.18
CA LEU A 28 3.23 -16.39 -3.01
C LEU A 28 2.48 -17.68 -2.64
N THR A 29 3.19 -18.69 -2.12
CA THR A 29 2.60 -19.92 -1.60
C THR A 29 1.70 -19.66 -0.38
N GLU A 30 2.15 -18.83 0.56
CA GLU A 30 1.35 -18.42 1.74
C GLU A 30 0.12 -17.60 1.32
N LEU A 31 0.24 -16.79 0.27
CA LEU A 31 -0.87 -15.98 -0.25
C LEU A 31 -1.89 -16.79 -1.05
N TRP A 32 -1.42 -17.76 -1.84
CA TRP A 32 -2.27 -18.60 -2.69
C TRP A 32 -3.03 -19.65 -1.89
N GLY A 33 -2.40 -20.22 -0.86
CA GLY A 33 -3.07 -21.09 0.10
C GLY A 33 -3.61 -22.43 -0.43
N GLY A 34 -3.46 -22.72 -1.72
CA GLY A 34 -4.05 -23.88 -2.39
C GLY A 34 -5.57 -23.72 -2.52
N GLN A 35 -6.04 -23.09 -3.60
CA GLN A 35 -7.44 -22.69 -3.80
C GLN A 35 -8.51 -23.81 -3.86
N THR A 36 -8.23 -25.07 -3.50
CA THR A 36 -9.13 -26.18 -3.88
C THR A 36 -9.44 -27.24 -2.82
N ALA A 37 -9.03 -27.09 -1.56
CA ALA A 37 -9.53 -27.96 -0.49
C ALA A 37 -9.92 -27.12 0.72
N GLU A 38 -11.14 -27.33 1.25
CA GLU A 38 -11.46 -26.90 2.61
C GLU A 38 -10.35 -27.40 3.53
N ARG A 39 -9.60 -26.47 4.14
CA ARG A 39 -8.58 -26.84 5.12
C ARG A 39 -9.29 -27.52 6.27
N ASP A 40 -8.74 -28.63 6.72
CA ASP A 40 -9.17 -29.27 7.95
C ASP A 40 -9.00 -28.31 9.15
N GLU A 41 -9.68 -28.62 10.25
CA GLU A 41 -9.62 -27.80 11.46
C GLU A 41 -8.19 -27.63 11.99
N ALA A 42 -7.35 -28.67 11.84
CA ALA A 42 -5.95 -28.64 12.20
C ALA A 42 -5.13 -27.70 11.30
N GLY A 43 -5.37 -27.71 9.99
CA GLY A 43 -4.74 -26.81 9.03
C GLY A 43 -5.15 -25.35 9.24
N CYS A 44 -6.40 -25.08 9.61
CA CYS A 44 -6.86 -23.75 9.99
C CYS A 44 -6.17 -23.26 11.27
N LEU A 45 -6.03 -24.12 12.28
CA LEU A 45 -5.33 -23.79 13.52
C LEU A 45 -3.84 -23.53 13.28
N HIS A 46 -3.18 -24.33 12.43
CA HIS A 46 -1.79 -24.12 12.06
C HIS A 46 -1.59 -22.77 11.36
N LEU A 47 -2.44 -22.45 10.37
CA LEU A 47 -2.41 -21.18 9.66
C LEU A 47 -2.67 -19.99 10.60
N ALA A 48 -3.61 -20.13 11.54
CA ALA A 48 -3.90 -19.11 12.53
C ALA A 48 -2.69 -18.81 13.42
N ARG A 49 -1.99 -19.85 13.91
CA ARG A 49 -0.75 -19.70 14.71
C ARG A 49 0.35 -19.01 13.92
N GLN A 50 0.60 -19.44 12.69
CA GLN A 50 1.63 -18.83 11.84
C GLN A 50 1.32 -17.36 11.55
N THR A 51 0.07 -17.07 11.19
CA THR A 51 -0.39 -15.70 10.90
C THR A 51 -0.28 -14.83 12.15
N GLN A 52 -0.78 -15.30 13.30
CA GLN A 52 -0.69 -14.59 14.58
C GLN A 52 0.76 -14.28 14.94
N TYR A 53 1.66 -15.26 14.86
CA TYR A 53 3.07 -15.09 15.18
C TYR A 53 3.74 -14.06 14.26
N GLN A 54 3.58 -14.21 12.94
CA GLN A 54 4.20 -13.29 11.98
C GLN A 54 3.65 -11.85 12.12
N LEU A 55 2.35 -11.69 12.33
CA LEU A 55 1.76 -10.36 12.56
C LEU A 55 2.24 -9.76 13.87
N LYS A 56 2.33 -10.54 14.96
CA LYS A 56 2.88 -10.09 16.24
C LYS A 56 4.32 -9.59 16.12
N VAL A 57 5.19 -10.34 15.43
CA VAL A 57 6.58 -9.95 15.16
C VAL A 57 6.61 -8.63 14.38
N ARG A 58 5.81 -8.51 13.30
CA ARG A 58 5.69 -7.27 12.52
C ARG A 58 5.26 -6.09 13.37
N MET A 59 4.26 -6.25 14.25
CA MET A 59 3.85 -5.20 15.18
C MET A 59 4.99 -4.81 16.14
N GLY A 60 5.75 -5.78 16.64
CA GLY A 60 6.92 -5.53 17.48
C GLY A 60 7.98 -4.66 16.80
N HIS A 61 8.30 -4.98 15.54
CA HIS A 61 9.20 -4.17 14.69
C HIS A 61 8.62 -2.78 14.41
N ARG A 62 7.31 -2.65 14.14
CA ARG A 62 6.69 -1.31 13.95
C ARG A 62 6.75 -0.46 15.22
N LEU A 63 6.49 -1.07 16.38
CA LEU A 63 6.61 -0.40 17.68
C LEU A 63 8.05 0.07 17.93
N GLN A 64 9.06 -0.68 17.47
CA GLN A 64 10.45 -0.26 17.50
C GLN A 64 10.68 1.02 16.70
N ASP A 65 10.17 1.08 15.46
CA ASP A 65 10.34 2.24 14.59
C ASP A 65 9.76 3.53 15.21
N PHE A 66 8.61 3.44 15.88
CA PHE A 66 8.04 4.57 16.62
C PHE A 66 8.96 5.09 17.72
N LEU A 67 9.69 4.20 18.41
CA LEU A 67 10.62 4.58 19.48
C LEU A 67 11.87 5.29 18.95
N PHE A 68 12.23 5.06 17.70
CA PHE A 68 13.37 5.72 17.04
C PHE A 68 13.00 7.01 16.31
N LEU A 69 11.71 7.36 16.25
CA LEU A 69 11.30 8.68 15.75
C LEU A 69 11.80 9.79 16.68
N PRO A 70 12.30 10.91 16.12
CA PRO A 70 12.63 12.08 16.91
C PRO A 70 11.43 12.56 17.71
N TYR A 71 11.67 13.04 18.94
CA TYR A 71 10.61 13.43 19.87
C TYR A 71 9.58 14.37 19.24
N LYS A 72 10.01 15.34 18.42
CA LYS A 72 9.11 16.26 17.70
C LYS A 72 8.09 15.54 16.82
N ALA A 73 8.51 14.48 16.10
CA ALA A 73 7.60 13.67 15.29
C ALA A 73 6.72 12.77 16.16
N MET A 74 7.28 12.11 17.18
CA MET A 74 6.51 11.26 18.09
C MET A 74 5.47 12.04 18.91
N ALA A 75 5.74 13.32 19.16
CA ALA A 75 4.82 14.22 19.83
C ALA A 75 3.63 14.63 18.95
N ASP A 76 3.63 14.39 17.64
CA ASP A 76 2.46 14.71 16.80
C ASP A 76 1.23 13.87 17.21
N PRO A 77 0.02 14.48 17.36
CA PRO A 77 -1.18 13.75 17.77
C PRO A 77 -1.57 12.58 16.86
N ALA A 78 -1.37 12.68 15.54
CA ALA A 78 -1.64 11.58 14.63
C ALA A 78 -0.60 10.45 14.80
N VAL A 79 0.67 10.77 15.02
CA VAL A 79 1.70 9.76 15.32
C VAL A 79 1.42 9.04 16.64
N ARG A 80 1.01 9.76 17.69
CA ARG A 80 0.59 9.14 18.97
C ARG A 80 -0.64 8.23 18.81
N THR A 81 -1.59 8.65 17.99
CA THR A 81 -2.79 7.85 17.68
C THR A 81 -2.41 6.57 16.95
N LEU A 82 -1.52 6.67 15.95
CA LEU A 82 -0.98 5.52 15.23
C LEU A 82 -0.23 4.58 16.18
N TYR A 83 0.65 5.10 17.03
CA TYR A 83 1.34 4.30 18.03
C TYR A 83 0.35 3.53 18.93
N SER A 84 -0.69 4.21 19.43
CA SER A 84 -1.70 3.59 20.30
C SER A 84 -2.46 2.47 19.59
N LYS A 85 -2.79 2.64 18.30
CA LYS A 85 -3.40 1.59 17.47
C LYS A 85 -2.49 0.36 17.34
N TYR A 86 -1.20 0.57 17.14
CA TYR A 86 -0.24 -0.54 17.01
C TYR A 86 0.06 -1.22 18.35
N VAL A 87 0.01 -0.50 19.46
CA VAL A 87 0.05 -1.09 20.81
C VAL A 87 -1.19 -1.96 21.06
N ASN A 88 -2.38 -1.49 20.66
CA ASN A 88 -3.61 -2.27 20.75
C ASN A 88 -3.51 -3.55 19.91
N ALA A 89 -3.12 -3.43 18.64
CA ALA A 89 -2.95 -4.57 17.74
C ALA A 89 -1.93 -5.59 18.29
N TYR A 90 -0.79 -5.13 18.81
CA TYR A 90 0.19 -6.01 19.46
C TYR A 90 -0.41 -6.74 20.67
N THR A 91 -1.14 -6.02 21.52
CA THR A 91 -1.77 -6.59 22.73
C THR A 91 -2.80 -7.65 22.37
N ILE A 92 -3.63 -7.38 21.35
CA ILE A 92 -4.59 -8.38 20.84
C ILE A 92 -3.84 -9.61 20.33
N HIS A 93 -2.78 -9.46 19.54
CA HIS A 93 -2.00 -10.63 19.11
C HIS A 93 -1.41 -11.41 20.29
N GLU A 94 -0.95 -10.73 21.34
CA GLU A 94 -0.42 -11.34 22.56
C GLU A 94 -1.49 -12.14 23.34
N ASP A 95 -2.73 -11.67 23.37
CA ASP A 95 -3.85 -12.40 23.99
C ASP A 95 -4.12 -13.76 23.32
N PHE A 96 -3.65 -13.94 22.07
CA PHE A 96 -3.75 -15.18 21.29
C PHE A 96 -2.43 -15.97 21.19
N ASP A 97 -1.46 -15.73 22.08
CA ASP A 97 -0.22 -16.54 22.14
C ASP A 97 -0.49 -18.03 22.39
N ASP A 98 -1.60 -18.35 23.06
CA ASP A 98 -1.99 -19.72 23.40
C ASP A 98 -3.13 -20.28 22.53
N LEU A 99 -3.08 -20.03 21.22
CA LEU A 99 -4.02 -20.60 20.24
C LEU A 99 -3.89 -22.14 20.21
N ARG A 100 -4.73 -22.85 20.98
CA ARG A 100 -4.65 -24.32 21.12
C ARG A 100 -5.77 -25.09 20.45
N ARG A 101 -6.98 -24.54 20.39
CA ARG A 101 -8.17 -25.28 19.95
C ARG A 101 -8.72 -24.68 18.65
N PRO A 102 -9.39 -25.49 17.80
CA PRO A 102 -10.06 -24.98 16.59
C PRO A 102 -11.06 -23.84 16.87
N GLU A 103 -11.77 -23.89 17.99
CA GLU A 103 -12.69 -22.84 18.43
C GLU A 103 -12.01 -21.46 18.60
N ASP A 104 -10.73 -21.45 18.94
CA ASP A 104 -9.98 -20.21 19.18
C ASP A 104 -9.62 -19.52 17.86
N VAL A 105 -9.62 -20.26 16.74
CA VAL A 105 -9.42 -19.70 15.38
C VAL A 105 -10.55 -18.73 15.03
N ALA A 106 -11.81 -19.08 15.32
CA ALA A 106 -12.94 -18.21 15.06
C ALA A 106 -12.88 -16.92 15.90
N LYS A 107 -12.43 -17.01 17.16
CA LYS A 107 -12.22 -15.84 18.03
C LYS A 107 -11.10 -14.95 17.50
N TYR A 108 -9.98 -15.54 17.10
CA TYR A 108 -8.86 -14.81 16.51
C TYR A 108 -9.24 -14.15 15.18
N TRP A 109 -10.05 -14.81 14.36
CA TRP A 109 -10.57 -14.25 13.12
C TRP A 109 -11.34 -12.95 13.37
N VAL A 110 -12.24 -12.95 14.37
CA VAL A 110 -13.02 -11.75 14.72
C VAL A 110 -12.11 -10.64 15.24
N ALA A 111 -11.20 -10.95 16.16
CA ALA A 111 -10.24 -9.98 16.69
C ALA A 111 -9.33 -9.38 15.61
N LEU A 112 -8.88 -10.19 14.65
CA LEU A 112 -8.08 -9.72 13.52
C LEU A 112 -8.90 -8.83 12.59
N ALA A 113 -10.18 -9.14 12.37
CA ALA A 113 -11.07 -8.32 11.55
C ALA A 113 -11.27 -6.94 12.18
N GLU A 114 -11.43 -6.87 13.51
CA GLU A 114 -11.49 -5.61 14.26
C GLU A 114 -10.21 -4.78 14.10
N ILE A 115 -9.02 -5.40 14.23
CA ILE A 115 -7.73 -4.72 13.97
C ILE A 115 -7.70 -4.12 12.55
N PHE A 116 -8.15 -4.87 11.55
CA PHE A 116 -8.16 -4.41 10.16
C PHE A 116 -9.08 -3.20 9.96
N GLU A 117 -10.28 -3.21 10.55
CA GLU A 117 -11.24 -2.12 10.49
C GLU A 117 -10.72 -0.87 11.24
N GLU A 118 -10.17 -1.04 12.45
CA GLU A 118 -9.60 0.05 13.24
C GLU A 118 -8.42 0.73 12.53
N ASN A 119 -7.66 -0.01 11.72
CA ASN A 119 -6.47 0.49 11.06
C ASN A 119 -6.71 1.06 9.66
N GLN A 120 -7.96 1.14 9.17
CA GLN A 120 -8.21 1.64 7.81
C GLN A 120 -7.78 3.09 7.60
N ASN A 121 -7.83 3.92 8.64
CA ASN A 121 -7.51 5.35 8.57
C ASN A 121 -6.02 5.68 8.77
N VAL A 122 -5.15 4.68 8.90
CA VAL A 122 -3.72 4.86 9.17
C VAL A 122 -2.99 5.67 8.10
N THR A 123 -3.34 5.51 6.81
CA THR A 123 -2.69 6.29 5.73
C THR A 123 -3.06 7.77 5.85
N SER A 124 -4.30 8.07 6.21
CA SER A 124 -4.76 9.44 6.45
C SER A 124 -4.01 10.09 7.61
N LEU A 125 -3.85 9.37 8.71
CA LEU A 125 -3.10 9.84 9.88
C LEU A 125 -1.62 10.10 9.56
N LEU A 126 -0.98 9.24 8.75
CA LEU A 126 0.40 9.47 8.30
C LEU A 126 0.53 10.76 7.47
N GLY A 127 -0.43 11.01 6.56
CA GLY A 127 -0.44 12.25 5.78
C GLY A 127 -0.65 13.51 6.62
N MET A 128 -1.55 13.44 7.60
CA MET A 128 -1.78 14.55 8.55
C MET A 128 -0.53 14.83 9.40
N ALA A 129 0.08 13.78 9.96
CA ALA A 129 1.34 13.89 10.71
C ALA A 129 2.44 14.50 9.85
N ARG A 130 2.61 13.97 8.63
CA ARG A 130 3.63 14.42 7.68
C ARG A 130 3.53 15.92 7.42
N ARG A 131 2.33 16.40 7.11
CA ARG A 131 2.07 17.82 6.83
C ARG A 131 2.45 18.72 8.00
N ARG A 132 2.01 18.37 9.22
CA ARG A 132 2.33 19.15 10.42
C ARG A 132 3.83 19.12 10.74
N ILE A 133 4.48 17.97 10.56
CA ILE A 133 5.92 17.81 10.79
C ILE A 133 6.74 18.69 9.83
N ILE A 134 6.39 18.78 8.55
CA ILE A 134 7.08 19.67 7.58
C ILE A 134 7.00 21.13 8.04
N ARG A 135 5.80 21.57 8.48
CA ARG A 135 5.58 22.95 8.94
C ARG A 135 6.37 23.25 10.23
N LEU A 136 6.42 22.30 11.16
CA LEU A 136 7.12 22.44 12.43
C LEU A 136 8.65 22.44 12.28
N ASP A 137 9.18 21.53 11.46
CA ASP A 137 10.61 21.35 11.27
C ASP A 137 10.88 20.71 9.89
N PRO A 138 11.16 21.53 8.86
CA PRO A 138 11.47 21.03 7.52
C PRO A 138 12.69 20.08 7.51
N GLY A 139 13.63 20.24 8.45
CA GLY A 139 14.80 19.35 8.57
C GLY A 139 14.44 17.94 9.01
N LEU A 140 13.28 17.75 9.65
CA LEU A 140 12.78 16.45 10.08
C LEU A 140 12.09 15.66 8.95
N ALA A 141 11.81 16.33 7.84
CA ALA A 141 11.05 15.78 6.73
C ALA A 141 11.64 14.48 6.15
N PRO A 142 12.94 14.40 5.82
CA PRO A 142 13.54 13.18 5.26
C PRO A 142 13.47 12.00 6.23
N THR A 143 13.71 12.24 7.53
CA THR A 143 13.64 11.21 8.56
C THR A 143 12.23 10.64 8.68
N PHE A 144 11.21 11.51 8.65
CA PHE A 144 9.82 11.06 8.71
C PHE A 144 9.36 10.40 7.40
N ASP A 145 9.85 10.84 6.24
CA ASP A 145 9.60 10.18 4.95
C ASP A 145 10.12 8.74 4.91
N ASN A 146 11.31 8.52 5.46
CA ASN A 146 11.89 7.17 5.58
C ASN A 146 11.03 6.29 6.50
N PHE A 147 10.56 6.84 7.62
CA PHE A 147 9.62 6.16 8.50
C PHE A 147 8.33 5.81 7.76
N VAL A 148 7.69 6.76 7.06
CA VAL A 148 6.45 6.55 6.29
C VAL A 148 6.64 5.44 5.25
N SER A 149 7.76 5.48 4.52
CA SER A 149 8.07 4.49 3.48
C SER A 149 8.22 3.09 4.06
N SER A 150 9.05 2.93 5.09
CA SER A 150 9.24 1.64 5.79
C SER A 150 7.93 1.14 6.38
N PHE A 151 7.17 2.03 7.03
CA PHE A 151 5.89 1.73 7.64
C PHE A 151 4.87 1.22 6.60
N LEU A 152 4.75 1.87 5.45
CA LEU A 152 3.83 1.48 4.40
C LEU A 152 4.23 0.15 3.74
N VAL A 153 5.53 -0.10 3.52
CA VAL A 153 6.02 -1.41 3.05
C VAL A 153 5.65 -2.52 4.02
N SER A 154 5.95 -2.34 5.32
CA SER A 154 5.60 -3.31 6.34
C SER A 154 4.09 -3.52 6.40
N ARG A 155 3.30 -2.45 6.24
CA ARG A 155 1.84 -2.52 6.26
C ARG A 155 1.28 -3.30 5.08
N ILE A 156 1.83 -3.15 3.88
CA ILE A 156 1.43 -3.96 2.71
C ILE A 156 1.59 -5.45 3.05
N GLY A 157 2.74 -5.86 3.60
CA GLY A 157 2.98 -7.25 3.99
C GLY A 157 2.01 -7.76 5.07
N THR A 158 1.78 -6.96 6.11
CA THR A 158 0.81 -7.27 7.18
C THR A 158 -0.61 -7.43 6.62
N HIS A 159 -1.05 -6.52 5.75
CA HIS A 159 -2.37 -6.58 5.12
C HIS A 159 -2.50 -7.80 4.21
N LEU A 160 -1.46 -8.15 3.45
CA LEU A 160 -1.46 -9.34 2.59
C LEU A 160 -1.60 -10.63 3.39
N LEU A 161 -0.83 -10.79 4.48
CA LEU A 161 -0.92 -11.96 5.35
C LEU A 161 -2.29 -12.11 5.99
N GLY A 162 -2.82 -11.03 6.59
CA GLY A 162 -4.15 -11.09 7.19
C GLY A 162 -5.24 -11.31 6.15
N SER A 163 -5.12 -10.71 4.95
CA SER A 163 -6.05 -10.97 3.85
C SER A 163 -6.00 -12.43 3.39
N ALA A 164 -4.82 -13.03 3.32
CA ALA A 164 -4.64 -14.43 2.94
C ALA A 164 -5.27 -15.35 3.99
N PHE A 165 -5.08 -15.04 5.27
CA PHE A 165 -5.75 -15.73 6.38
C PHE A 165 -7.28 -15.67 6.25
N PHE A 166 -7.86 -14.49 6.02
CA PHE A 166 -9.31 -14.35 5.83
C PHE A 166 -9.87 -15.06 4.60
N GLN A 167 -9.06 -15.30 3.57
CA GLN A 167 -9.48 -16.04 2.39
C GLN A 167 -9.39 -17.56 2.58
N GLN A 168 -8.44 -18.02 3.38
CA GLN A 168 -8.18 -19.45 3.61
C GLN A 168 -8.92 -20.04 4.81
N VAL A 169 -9.36 -19.19 5.75
CA VAL A 169 -10.11 -19.62 6.94
C VAL A 169 -11.60 -19.31 6.75
N PRO A 170 -12.51 -20.26 7.02
CA PRO A 170 -13.95 -20.05 6.94
C PRO A 170 -14.40 -18.84 7.77
N THR A 171 -15.27 -18.02 7.18
CA THR A 171 -15.85 -16.88 7.87
C THR A 171 -16.74 -17.39 9.02
N PRO A 172 -16.51 -16.97 10.28
CA PRO A 172 -17.37 -17.32 11.40
C PRO A 172 -18.81 -16.80 11.21
N SER A 173 -19.78 -17.45 11.86
CA SER A 173 -21.20 -17.03 11.81
C SER A 173 -21.39 -15.57 12.20
N GLY A 174 -21.97 -14.76 11.31
CA GLY A 174 -22.19 -13.33 11.52
C GLY A 174 -20.96 -12.44 11.23
N GLY A 175 -19.80 -13.04 10.91
CA GLY A 175 -18.60 -12.31 10.50
C GLY A 175 -18.73 -11.72 9.10
N LYS A 176 -18.21 -10.51 8.90
CA LYS A 176 -18.04 -9.89 7.58
C LYS A 176 -16.56 -9.66 7.33
N LYS A 177 -16.07 -10.05 6.15
CA LYS A 177 -14.68 -9.80 5.76
C LYS A 177 -14.42 -8.28 5.76
N PRO A 178 -13.29 -7.81 6.31
CA PRO A 178 -12.97 -6.39 6.32
C PRO A 178 -12.92 -5.77 4.91
N ALA A 179 -13.20 -4.47 4.83
CA ALA A 179 -13.13 -3.76 3.56
C ALA A 179 -11.70 -3.83 2.97
N GLY A 180 -11.58 -4.16 1.67
CA GLY A 180 -10.30 -4.35 0.98
C GLY A 180 -9.79 -5.79 0.92
N VAL A 181 -10.27 -6.69 1.79
CA VAL A 181 -9.98 -8.13 1.74
C VAL A 181 -10.88 -8.85 0.73
N ALA A 182 -12.05 -8.27 0.44
CA ALA A 182 -13.08 -8.83 -0.43
C ALA A 182 -12.63 -9.05 -1.89
N MET A 183 -11.66 -8.26 -2.37
CA MET A 183 -11.10 -8.37 -3.73
C MET A 183 -10.14 -9.56 -3.90
N GLY A 184 -10.03 -10.45 -2.92
CA GLY A 184 -9.09 -11.56 -2.97
C GLY A 184 -7.64 -11.12 -2.82
N VAL A 185 -6.76 -12.09 -2.60
CA VAL A 185 -5.32 -11.84 -2.49
C VAL A 185 -4.64 -12.11 -3.81
N LEU A 186 -4.70 -13.33 -4.33
CA LEU A 186 -4.02 -13.68 -5.57
C LEU A 186 -5.04 -14.33 -6.51
N GLN A 187 -5.30 -13.70 -7.66
CA GLN A 187 -6.25 -14.20 -8.66
C GLN A 187 -5.91 -13.72 -10.08
N PRO A 188 -6.41 -14.40 -11.13
CA PRO A 188 -6.34 -13.90 -12.50
C PRO A 188 -6.99 -12.52 -12.60
N THR A 189 -6.22 -11.53 -13.03
CA THR A 189 -6.61 -10.12 -13.05
C THR A 189 -6.34 -9.52 -14.41
N SER A 190 -7.36 -8.93 -15.04
CA SER A 190 -7.21 -8.18 -16.30
C SER A 190 -6.99 -6.68 -16.00
N PRO A 191 -5.84 -6.10 -16.41
CA PRO A 191 -5.60 -4.66 -16.32
C PRO A 191 -6.63 -3.84 -17.12
N ALA A 192 -7.04 -4.32 -18.29
CA ALA A 192 -8.01 -3.64 -19.15
C ALA A 192 -9.39 -3.55 -18.49
N SER A 193 -9.88 -4.65 -17.89
CA SER A 193 -11.14 -4.65 -17.15
C SER A 193 -11.11 -3.70 -15.94
N LEU A 194 -9.99 -3.66 -15.21
CA LEU A 194 -9.82 -2.73 -14.09
C LEU A 194 -9.82 -1.27 -14.55
N LEU A 195 -9.11 -0.94 -15.64
CA LEU A 195 -9.10 0.39 -16.23
C LEU A 195 -10.50 0.82 -16.68
N GLY A 196 -11.22 -0.04 -17.40
CA GLY A 196 -12.60 0.24 -17.82
C GLY A 196 -13.53 0.52 -16.64
N ALA A 197 -13.46 -0.29 -15.59
CA ALA A 197 -14.24 -0.07 -14.37
C ALA A 197 -13.85 1.25 -13.64
N LEU A 198 -12.58 1.64 -13.68
CA LEU A 198 -12.10 2.90 -13.12
C LEU A 198 -12.60 4.10 -13.91
N VAL A 199 -12.56 4.05 -15.24
CA VAL A 199 -13.08 5.12 -16.11
C VAL A 199 -14.57 5.35 -15.83
N GLU A 200 -15.38 4.29 -15.77
CA GLU A 200 -16.81 4.42 -15.45
C GLU A 200 -17.04 4.93 -14.02
N SER A 201 -16.24 4.47 -13.06
CA SER A 201 -16.29 4.97 -11.67
C SER A 201 -15.98 6.47 -11.59
N PHE A 202 -15.01 6.96 -12.36
CA PHE A 202 -14.65 8.38 -12.37
C PHE A 202 -15.70 9.25 -13.03
N LYS A 203 -16.33 8.81 -14.12
CA LYS A 203 -17.45 9.53 -14.74
C LYS A 203 -18.59 9.79 -13.76
N GLY A 204 -18.88 8.83 -12.86
CA GLY A 204 -19.92 8.96 -11.85
C GLY A 204 -19.52 9.81 -10.63
N GLN A 205 -18.25 9.74 -10.21
CA GLN A 205 -17.76 10.44 -9.00
C GLN A 205 -17.26 11.85 -9.25
N HIS A 206 -16.66 12.08 -10.43
CA HIS A 206 -15.96 13.30 -10.83
C HIS A 206 -16.32 13.67 -12.28
N PRO A 207 -17.59 14.03 -12.56
CA PRO A 207 -18.02 14.41 -13.91
C PRO A 207 -17.22 15.58 -14.48
N GLU A 208 -16.64 16.44 -13.64
CA GLU A 208 -15.76 17.55 -14.01
C GLU A 208 -14.46 17.11 -14.67
N PHE A 209 -13.99 15.87 -14.42
CA PHE A 209 -12.75 15.31 -15.00
C PHE A 209 -13.04 14.27 -16.08
N ALA A 210 -14.28 14.20 -16.58
CA ALA A 210 -14.68 13.22 -17.59
C ALA A 210 -14.05 13.53 -18.96
N VAL A 211 -12.87 12.98 -19.20
CA VAL A 211 -12.16 13.05 -20.49
C VAL A 211 -12.23 11.72 -21.24
N PRO A 212 -12.11 11.71 -22.58
CA PRO A 212 -12.01 10.48 -23.34
C PRO A 212 -10.78 9.66 -22.91
N VAL A 213 -10.92 8.34 -22.79
CA VAL A 213 -9.82 7.42 -22.49
C VAL A 213 -9.78 6.33 -23.56
N ASP A 214 -8.64 6.19 -24.21
CA ASP A 214 -8.42 5.22 -25.29
C ASP A 214 -7.50 4.10 -24.80
N ILE A 215 -8.06 2.90 -24.61
CA ILE A 215 -7.33 1.72 -24.11
C ILE A 215 -7.00 0.80 -25.28
N GLN A 216 -5.71 0.62 -25.54
CA GLN A 216 -5.18 -0.16 -26.67
C GLN A 216 -4.16 -1.22 -26.22
N GLY A 217 -3.83 -2.14 -27.13
CA GLY A 217 -2.80 -3.17 -26.92
C GLY A 217 -3.39 -4.53 -26.56
N ASN A 218 -2.74 -5.28 -25.68
CA ASN A 218 -3.15 -6.63 -25.26
C ASN A 218 -4.29 -6.60 -24.22
N THR A 219 -5.48 -6.13 -24.60
CA THR A 219 -6.65 -5.95 -23.70
C THR A 219 -7.19 -7.25 -23.12
N GLU A 220 -7.02 -8.36 -23.83
CA GLU A 220 -7.48 -9.69 -23.41
C GLU A 220 -6.54 -10.37 -22.40
N THR A 221 -5.45 -9.71 -22.01
CA THR A 221 -4.48 -10.27 -21.08
C THR A 221 -5.06 -10.36 -19.67
N SER A 222 -4.84 -11.51 -19.03
CA SER A 222 -5.04 -11.71 -17.60
C SER A 222 -3.75 -12.24 -17.00
N ILE A 223 -3.33 -11.66 -15.86
CA ILE A 223 -2.14 -12.08 -15.11
C ILE A 223 -2.52 -12.48 -13.70
N LEU A 224 -1.78 -13.42 -13.13
CA LEU A 224 -1.91 -13.72 -11.71
C LEU A 224 -1.33 -12.56 -10.89
N TYR A 225 -2.19 -11.82 -10.20
CA TYR A 225 -1.78 -10.65 -9.42
C TYR A 225 -2.72 -10.38 -8.23
N ILE A 226 -2.42 -9.35 -7.43
CA ILE A 226 -3.29 -8.83 -6.37
C ILE A 226 -4.18 -7.71 -6.95
N PRO A 227 -5.49 -7.94 -7.16
CA PRO A 227 -6.34 -6.97 -7.85
C PRO A 227 -6.45 -5.63 -7.13
N GLY A 228 -6.51 -5.65 -5.79
CA GLY A 228 -6.59 -4.43 -4.98
C GLY A 228 -5.37 -3.51 -5.19
N HIS A 229 -4.17 -4.10 -5.27
CA HIS A 229 -2.94 -3.36 -5.52
C HIS A 229 -2.89 -2.81 -6.94
N LEU A 230 -3.17 -3.66 -7.94
CA LEU A 230 -3.17 -3.23 -9.34
C LEU A 230 -4.19 -2.12 -9.58
N ARG A 231 -5.42 -2.28 -9.06
CA ARG A 231 -6.46 -1.25 -9.12
C ARG A 231 -5.99 0.05 -8.45
N GLY A 232 -5.34 -0.02 -7.28
CA GLY A 232 -4.83 1.16 -6.59
C GLY A 232 -3.80 1.93 -7.41
N ILE A 233 -2.83 1.23 -8.02
CA ILE A 233 -1.80 1.82 -8.88
C ILE A 233 -2.43 2.47 -10.10
N LEU A 234 -3.28 1.74 -10.83
CA LEU A 234 -3.93 2.22 -12.05
C LEU A 234 -4.86 3.40 -11.76
N ARG A 235 -5.64 3.33 -10.67
CA ARG A 235 -6.55 4.40 -10.25
C ARG A 235 -5.80 5.70 -10.05
N GLU A 236 -4.69 5.66 -9.32
CA GLU A 236 -3.94 6.87 -8.99
C GLU A 236 -3.38 7.56 -10.23
N VAL A 237 -2.71 6.79 -11.09
CA VAL A 237 -2.09 7.33 -12.30
C VAL A 237 -3.14 7.81 -13.29
N LEU A 238 -4.21 7.04 -13.49
CA LEU A 238 -5.30 7.40 -14.40
C LEU A 238 -6.06 8.63 -13.91
N HIS A 239 -6.35 8.72 -12.60
CA HIS A 239 -7.02 9.88 -12.01
C HIS A 239 -6.23 11.16 -12.26
N ASN A 240 -4.91 11.14 -12.01
CA ASN A 240 -4.07 12.31 -12.23
C ASN A 240 -4.02 12.70 -13.72
N ALA A 241 -3.85 11.73 -14.63
CA ALA A 241 -3.86 12.00 -16.07
C ALA A 241 -5.19 12.62 -16.54
N MET A 242 -6.33 12.11 -16.06
CA MET A 242 -7.66 12.63 -16.41
C MET A 242 -7.90 14.04 -15.84
N ARG A 243 -7.55 14.25 -14.56
CA ARG A 243 -7.68 15.53 -13.87
C ARG A 243 -6.90 16.64 -14.57
N GLU A 244 -5.62 16.40 -14.85
CA GLU A 244 -4.75 17.41 -15.49
C GLU A 244 -5.19 17.67 -16.94
N THR A 245 -5.63 16.63 -17.66
CA THR A 245 -6.15 16.78 -19.03
C THR A 245 -7.41 17.64 -19.06
N ALA A 246 -8.34 17.41 -18.12
CA ALA A 246 -9.55 18.22 -17.99
C ALA A 246 -9.22 19.69 -17.64
N SER A 247 -8.35 19.90 -16.66
CA SER A 247 -7.94 21.25 -16.25
C SER A 247 -7.22 22.01 -17.38
N ASN A 248 -6.31 21.36 -18.10
CA ASN A 248 -5.61 21.98 -19.23
C ASN A 248 -6.57 22.35 -20.38
N ALA A 249 -7.56 21.49 -20.65
CA ALA A 249 -8.59 21.73 -21.66
C ALA A 249 -9.48 22.94 -21.29
N GLU A 250 -9.85 23.06 -20.02
CA GLU A 250 -10.61 24.19 -19.49
C GLU A 250 -9.83 25.51 -19.63
N VAL A 251 -8.57 25.54 -19.20
CA VAL A 251 -7.69 26.72 -19.31
C VAL A 251 -7.45 27.12 -20.76
N SER A 252 -7.25 26.16 -21.65
CA SER A 252 -6.97 26.40 -23.06
C SER A 252 -8.22 26.67 -23.90
N GLY A 253 -9.42 26.43 -23.36
CA GLY A 253 -10.69 26.55 -24.09
C GLY A 253 -10.85 25.56 -25.25
N VAL A 254 -10.14 24.43 -25.21
CA VAL A 254 -10.16 23.39 -26.25
C VAL A 254 -10.80 22.11 -25.74
N GLN A 255 -11.23 21.24 -26.66
CA GLN A 255 -11.69 19.91 -26.27
C GLN A 255 -10.51 19.07 -25.72
N PRO A 256 -10.71 18.29 -24.64
CA PRO A 256 -9.65 17.48 -24.06
C PRO A 256 -9.19 16.40 -25.03
N ALA A 257 -7.87 16.29 -25.21
CA ALA A 257 -7.28 15.16 -25.92
C ALA A 257 -7.53 13.86 -25.15
N PRO A 258 -7.74 12.71 -25.83
CA PRO A 258 -7.92 11.44 -25.13
C PRO A 258 -6.68 11.04 -24.34
N VAL A 259 -6.87 10.61 -23.08
CA VAL A 259 -5.82 9.94 -22.31
C VAL A 259 -5.57 8.58 -22.95
N LYS A 260 -4.36 8.33 -23.42
CA LYS A 260 -3.98 7.10 -24.14
C LYS A 260 -3.42 6.09 -23.16
N VAL A 261 -4.00 4.90 -23.12
CA VAL A 261 -3.54 3.78 -22.30
C VAL A 261 -3.10 2.63 -23.20
N ARG A 262 -1.83 2.22 -23.10
CA ARG A 262 -1.29 1.06 -23.83
C ARG A 262 -0.94 -0.06 -22.87
N ILE A 263 -1.53 -1.22 -23.08
CA ILE A 263 -1.25 -2.44 -22.33
C ILE A 263 -0.42 -3.35 -23.22
N ASN A 264 0.79 -3.70 -22.78
CA ASN A 264 1.66 -4.64 -23.49
C ASN A 264 2.01 -5.80 -22.56
N HIS A 265 1.79 -7.02 -23.03
CA HIS A 265 2.21 -8.22 -22.32
C HIS A 265 3.54 -8.71 -22.91
N GLY A 266 4.58 -8.81 -22.07
CA GLY A 266 5.87 -9.35 -22.44
C GLY A 266 6.36 -10.42 -21.47
N GLN A 267 7.59 -10.92 -21.70
CA GLN A 267 8.18 -12.00 -20.91
C GLN A 267 8.42 -11.66 -19.43
N LEU A 268 8.51 -10.36 -19.10
CA LEU A 268 8.74 -9.85 -17.75
C LEU A 268 7.44 -9.42 -17.04
N GLY A 269 6.28 -9.79 -17.59
CA GLY A 269 4.97 -9.39 -17.12
C GLY A 269 4.33 -8.32 -18.01
N VAL A 270 3.45 -7.51 -17.41
CA VAL A 270 2.64 -6.51 -18.12
C VAL A 270 3.23 -5.11 -17.93
N PHE A 271 3.28 -4.37 -19.04
CA PHE A 271 3.62 -2.96 -19.06
C PHE A 271 2.38 -2.15 -19.43
N VAL A 272 1.96 -1.27 -18.54
CA VAL A 272 0.87 -0.31 -18.79
C VAL A 272 1.48 1.07 -18.92
N VAL A 273 1.24 1.73 -20.05
CA VAL A 273 1.65 3.11 -20.29
C VAL A 273 0.42 3.99 -20.33
N ILE A 274 0.31 4.96 -19.42
CA ILE A 274 -0.77 5.95 -19.39
C ILE A 274 -0.16 7.28 -19.84
N SER A 275 -0.68 7.87 -20.91
CA SER A 275 -0.13 9.07 -21.54
C SER A 275 -1.21 10.16 -21.61
N ASP A 276 -0.90 11.34 -21.08
CA ASP A 276 -1.71 12.54 -21.21
C ASP A 276 -1.05 13.59 -22.14
N GLU A 277 -1.83 14.58 -22.53
CA GLU A 277 -1.39 15.78 -23.27
C GLU A 277 -1.75 17.03 -22.44
N ALA A 278 -1.45 16.98 -21.14
CA ALA A 278 -1.86 17.98 -20.15
C ALA A 278 -0.78 19.02 -19.81
N GLY A 279 0.20 19.25 -20.69
CA GLY A 279 1.23 20.27 -20.48
C GLY A 279 2.45 19.81 -19.66
N GLY A 280 2.41 18.63 -19.05
CA GLY A 280 3.57 18.03 -18.38
C GLY A 280 3.85 18.56 -16.96
N ILE A 281 4.91 18.07 -16.32
CA ILE A 281 5.28 18.35 -14.93
C ILE A 281 6.65 19.05 -14.94
N ALA A 282 6.74 20.22 -14.29
CA ALA A 282 7.97 21.00 -14.25
C ALA A 282 9.06 20.37 -13.36
N ASP A 283 8.68 19.94 -12.15
CA ASP A 283 9.59 19.25 -11.22
C ASP A 283 9.08 17.82 -10.95
N ILE A 284 9.73 16.85 -11.59
CA ILE A 284 9.38 15.43 -11.44
C ILE A 284 9.96 14.80 -10.17
N GLY A 285 10.94 15.45 -9.53
CA GLY A 285 11.59 14.95 -8.32
C GLY A 285 10.65 15.01 -7.14
N ASP A 286 9.96 16.13 -6.98
CA ASP A 286 9.05 16.39 -5.86
C ASP A 286 7.79 15.52 -5.88
N VAL A 287 7.37 15.03 -7.05
CA VAL A 287 6.22 14.12 -7.22
C VAL A 287 6.35 12.82 -6.40
N TRP A 288 7.58 12.41 -6.07
CA TRP A 288 7.84 11.21 -5.28
C TRP A 288 7.95 11.47 -3.78
N ARG A 289 7.98 12.73 -3.35
CA ARG A 289 8.12 13.11 -1.95
C ARG A 289 6.75 13.09 -1.28
N TRP A 290 6.68 12.58 -0.05
CA TRP A 290 5.40 12.45 0.64
C TRP A 290 4.84 13.81 1.02
N GLY A 291 3.66 14.13 0.50
CA GLY A 291 2.91 15.32 0.91
C GLY A 291 3.40 16.62 0.26
N GLU A 292 4.17 16.56 -0.82
CA GLU A 292 4.48 17.72 -1.67
C GLU A 292 3.59 17.66 -2.92
N ASP A 293 2.52 18.47 -2.93
CA ASP A 293 1.66 18.72 -4.09
C ASP A 293 1.57 20.25 -4.24
N PRO A 294 1.86 20.84 -5.41
CA PRO A 294 1.75 22.28 -5.64
C PRO A 294 0.39 22.88 -5.28
N ALA A 295 -0.70 22.08 -5.33
CA ALA A 295 -2.03 22.51 -4.91
C ALA A 295 -2.14 22.75 -3.39
N ILE A 296 -1.24 22.18 -2.58
CA ILE A 296 -1.15 22.42 -1.13
C ILE A 296 -0.79 23.89 -0.87
N VAL A 297 0.13 24.46 -1.64
CA VAL A 297 0.58 25.85 -1.46
C VAL A 297 -0.55 26.85 -1.75
N MET A 298 -1.49 26.50 -2.63
CA MET A 298 -2.59 27.38 -3.02
C MET A 298 -3.87 27.23 -2.17
N GLN A 299 -4.17 26.04 -1.64
CA GLN A 299 -5.27 25.86 -0.67
C GLN A 299 -4.93 26.37 0.73
N ASP A 300 -3.64 26.46 1.07
CA ASP A 300 -3.14 26.87 2.39
C ASP A 300 -3.29 28.37 2.72
N ALA A 301 -3.90 29.17 1.85
CA ALA A 301 -4.32 30.53 2.21
C ALA A 301 -5.64 30.58 2.99
N GLU A 302 -6.46 29.51 2.96
CA GLU A 302 -7.80 29.50 3.58
C GLU A 302 -7.93 28.56 4.80
N ASP A 303 -7.13 27.50 4.92
CA ASP A 303 -7.15 26.56 6.06
C ASP A 303 -6.21 26.98 7.22
N SER A 304 -6.18 28.29 7.54
CA SER A 304 -5.43 28.82 8.68
C SER A 304 -6.19 28.61 9.99
N GLU A 305 -6.27 27.38 10.49
CA GLU A 305 -6.57 27.11 11.90
C GLU A 305 -5.55 26.12 12.47
N ASP A 306 -4.40 26.67 12.88
CA ASP A 306 -3.39 26.03 13.72
C ASP A 306 -3.93 25.82 15.17
N GLU A 307 -5.03 25.10 15.32
CA GLU A 307 -5.41 24.55 16.63
C GLU A 307 -4.87 23.13 16.78
N TRP A 308 -4.34 22.83 17.96
CA TRP A 308 -3.98 21.48 18.36
C TRP A 308 -5.28 20.65 18.43
N GLU A 309 -5.70 20.11 17.28
CA GLU A 309 -6.94 19.35 17.15
C GLU A 309 -6.98 18.21 18.17
N ASP A 310 -8.09 18.12 18.90
CA ASP A 310 -8.36 16.99 19.78
C ASP A 310 -8.36 15.68 18.96
N PRO A 311 -7.78 14.57 19.48
CA PRO A 311 -7.90 13.23 18.91
C PRO A 311 -9.26 12.84 18.33
N GLU A 312 -10.38 13.28 18.91
CA GLU A 312 -11.73 13.01 18.38
C GLU A 312 -11.99 13.70 17.03
N ALA A 313 -11.60 14.97 16.90
CA ALA A 313 -11.75 15.74 15.66
C ALA A 313 -10.84 15.19 14.55
N LEU A 314 -9.61 14.81 14.90
CA LEU A 314 -8.66 14.17 14.00
C LEU A 314 -9.21 12.85 13.44
N MET A 315 -9.81 12.03 14.31
CA MET A 315 -10.42 10.76 13.91
C MET A 315 -11.64 10.97 13.01
N ALA A 316 -12.46 11.99 13.27
CA ALA A 316 -13.58 12.36 12.40
C ALA A 316 -13.11 12.72 10.99
N LYS A 317 -12.08 13.58 10.86
CA LYS A 317 -11.47 13.92 9.56
C LYS A 317 -10.91 12.69 8.84
N ALA A 318 -10.24 11.81 9.57
CA ALA A 318 -9.69 10.57 9.01
C ALA A 318 -10.80 9.61 8.53
N GLN A 319 -11.95 9.60 9.20
CA GLN A 319 -13.12 8.80 8.80
C GLN A 319 -13.82 9.38 7.56
N VAL A 320 -13.89 10.71 7.42
CA VAL A 320 -14.40 11.37 6.20
C VAL A 320 -13.49 11.07 5.00
N ALA A 321 -12.17 11.15 5.17
CA ALA A 321 -11.21 10.76 4.14
C ALA A 321 -11.37 9.29 3.72
N LYS A 322 -11.63 8.39 4.68
CA LYS A 322 -11.97 6.98 4.40
C LYS A 322 -13.25 6.86 3.57
N ALA A 323 -14.33 7.52 3.98
CA ALA A 323 -15.64 7.42 3.32
C ALA A 323 -15.59 7.92 1.86
N THR A 324 -14.75 8.91 1.60
CA THR A 324 -14.51 9.47 0.26
C THR A 324 -13.39 8.75 -0.51
N MET A 325 -12.78 7.71 0.07
CA MET A 325 -11.58 7.03 -0.44
C MET A 325 -10.43 7.97 -0.82
N ARG A 326 -10.38 9.17 -0.22
CA ARG A 326 -9.41 10.21 -0.53
C ARG A 326 -8.12 9.93 0.23
N LEU A 327 -7.04 9.65 -0.51
CA LEU A 327 -5.70 9.62 0.06
C LEU A 327 -5.30 11.03 0.51
N PRO A 328 -4.39 11.17 1.48
CA PRO A 328 -3.75 12.46 1.73
C PRO A 328 -3.20 13.04 0.43
N LEU A 329 -3.38 14.34 0.25
CA LEU A 329 -2.82 15.05 -0.90
C LEU A 329 -1.29 14.82 -0.93
N GLY A 330 -0.73 14.49 -2.11
CA GLY A 330 0.68 14.15 -2.27
C GLY A 330 1.10 12.75 -1.77
N PHE A 331 0.18 11.86 -1.39
CA PHE A 331 0.52 10.47 -1.01
C PHE A 331 0.24 9.44 -2.11
N GLY A 332 -0.57 9.80 -3.10
CA GLY A 332 -1.05 8.87 -4.11
C GLY A 332 0.06 8.23 -4.95
N LEU A 333 0.77 9.03 -5.75
CA LEU A 333 1.83 8.53 -6.64
C LEU A 333 2.98 7.83 -5.90
N PRO A 334 3.50 8.35 -4.77
CA PRO A 334 4.51 7.63 -4.00
C PRO A 334 4.01 6.27 -3.48
N LEU A 335 2.76 6.18 -3.00
CA LEU A 335 2.16 4.92 -2.54
C LEU A 335 1.94 3.94 -3.70
N ALA A 336 1.49 4.41 -4.86
CA ALA A 336 1.34 3.59 -6.06
C ALA A 336 2.68 2.99 -6.48
N ARG A 337 3.75 3.80 -6.51
CA ARG A 337 5.11 3.32 -6.83
C ARG A 337 5.64 2.32 -5.81
N LEU A 338 5.46 2.60 -4.52
CA LEU A 338 5.85 1.70 -3.43
C LEU A 338 5.12 0.35 -3.56
N THR A 339 3.82 0.37 -3.89
CA THR A 339 3.01 -0.83 -4.10
C THR A 339 3.47 -1.63 -5.32
N ALA A 340 3.82 -0.96 -6.43
CA ALA A 340 4.36 -1.63 -7.63
C ALA A 340 5.71 -2.31 -7.32
N ARG A 341 6.58 -1.62 -6.59
CA ARG A 341 7.92 -2.11 -6.21
C ARG A 341 7.90 -3.27 -5.23
N TYR A 342 6.85 -3.39 -4.42
CA TYR A 342 6.74 -4.46 -3.42
C TYR A 342 6.89 -5.87 -4.04
N PHE A 343 6.40 -6.05 -5.28
CA PHE A 343 6.53 -7.30 -6.03
C PHE A 343 7.59 -7.26 -7.14
N GLY A 344 8.52 -6.31 -7.10
CA GLY A 344 9.59 -6.21 -8.09
C GLY A 344 9.20 -5.53 -9.42
N GLY A 345 8.03 -4.89 -9.46
CA GLY A 345 7.66 -3.95 -10.53
C GLY A 345 8.23 -2.56 -10.30
N ASP A 346 7.75 -1.58 -11.07
CA ASP A 346 8.08 -0.16 -10.85
C ASP A 346 7.00 0.74 -11.47
N LEU A 347 6.95 1.98 -11.00
CA LEU A 347 6.21 3.07 -11.62
C LEU A 347 7.20 4.21 -11.89
N ARG A 348 7.29 4.62 -13.15
CA ARG A 348 8.16 5.70 -13.61
C ARG A 348 7.36 6.73 -14.40
N LEU A 349 7.76 7.98 -14.30
CA LEU A 349 7.17 9.07 -15.06
C LEU A 349 8.23 9.62 -16.02
N GLN A 350 7.81 9.95 -17.23
CA GLN A 350 8.58 10.73 -18.18
C GLN A 350 7.68 11.86 -18.66
N THR A 351 8.12 13.09 -18.47
CA THR A 351 7.32 14.27 -18.79
C THR A 351 8.03 15.11 -19.84
N LEU A 352 7.24 15.67 -20.76
CA LEU A 352 7.68 16.67 -21.72
C LEU A 352 6.94 17.96 -21.37
N LEU A 353 7.67 18.90 -20.76
CA LEU A 353 7.11 20.18 -20.35
C LEU A 353 6.55 20.94 -21.56
N GLY A 354 5.33 21.45 -21.41
CA GLY A 354 4.55 22.08 -22.47
C GLY A 354 3.74 21.11 -23.34
N HIS A 355 3.88 19.79 -23.14
CA HIS A 355 3.14 18.79 -23.92
C HIS A 355 2.31 17.85 -23.04
N GLY A 356 2.95 17.04 -22.18
CA GLY A 356 2.24 16.02 -21.41
C GLY A 356 3.17 15.04 -20.71
N THR A 357 2.58 14.04 -20.05
CA THR A 357 3.30 13.06 -19.24
C THR A 357 2.94 11.63 -19.62
N ASN A 358 3.98 10.78 -19.65
CA ASN A 358 3.87 9.34 -19.79
C ASN A 358 4.21 8.67 -18.46
N ALA A 359 3.28 7.89 -17.93
CA ALA A 359 3.49 7.01 -16.78
C ALA A 359 3.70 5.56 -17.25
N TYR A 360 4.88 5.00 -16.95
CA TYR A 360 5.27 3.63 -17.25
C TYR A 360 5.12 2.78 -15.99
N ILE A 361 4.14 1.88 -16.02
CA ILE A 361 3.84 0.94 -14.94
C ILE A 361 4.30 -0.45 -15.38
N HIS A 362 5.24 -1.04 -14.64
CA HIS A 362 5.65 -2.42 -14.81
C HIS A 362 5.05 -3.29 -13.71
N ILE A 363 4.29 -4.29 -14.11
CA ILE A 363 3.63 -5.26 -13.23
C ILE A 363 4.18 -6.65 -13.57
N PRO A 364 5.00 -7.25 -12.68
CA PRO A 364 5.47 -8.60 -12.88
C PRO A 364 4.31 -9.57 -12.72
N GLU A 365 4.31 -10.62 -13.54
CA GLU A 365 3.40 -11.74 -13.34
C GLU A 365 3.90 -12.59 -12.16
N LEU A 366 3.01 -12.83 -11.20
CA LEU A 366 3.32 -13.61 -10.01
C LEU A 366 3.18 -15.10 -10.33
N GLN A 367 4.22 -15.90 -10.10
CA GLN A 367 4.17 -17.35 -10.37
C GLN A 367 3.96 -18.18 -9.09
N HIS A 368 3.32 -19.34 -9.23
CA HIS A 368 3.00 -20.23 -8.11
C HIS A 368 4.22 -20.79 -7.37
N ASP A 369 5.37 -20.87 -8.03
CA ASP A 369 6.64 -21.37 -7.50
C ASP A 369 7.44 -20.29 -6.73
N GLY A 370 6.90 -19.07 -6.60
CA GLY A 370 7.59 -17.97 -5.94
C GLY A 370 8.65 -17.28 -6.80
N HIS A 371 8.73 -17.60 -8.10
CA HIS A 371 9.59 -16.91 -9.05
C HIS A 371 8.87 -15.72 -9.72
N PHE A 372 9.63 -14.66 -10.01
CA PHE A 372 9.15 -13.50 -10.76
C PHE A 372 9.43 -13.71 -12.25
N GLY A 373 8.39 -13.82 -13.08
CA GLY A 373 8.51 -13.92 -14.54
C GLY A 373 9.06 -15.25 -15.10
N VAL A 374 8.83 -15.44 -16.40
CA VAL A 374 9.17 -16.57 -17.31
C VAL A 374 8.93 -17.99 -16.77
N SER A 375 7.91 -18.66 -17.31
CA SER A 375 7.59 -20.06 -17.03
C SER A 375 8.78 -21.00 -17.34
N ASP A 376 8.90 -22.12 -16.65
CA ASP A 376 9.97 -23.11 -16.85
C ASP A 376 10.10 -23.59 -18.31
N GLY A 377 9.01 -23.55 -19.09
CA GLY A 377 9.01 -23.91 -20.51
C GLY A 377 9.79 -22.92 -21.41
N ASP A 378 9.82 -21.64 -21.03
CA ASP A 378 10.49 -20.57 -21.79
C ASP A 378 11.93 -20.31 -21.29
N ARG A 379 12.33 -20.87 -20.13
CA ARG A 379 13.72 -20.82 -19.63
C ARG A 379 14.72 -21.50 -20.58
N GLY A 380 14.26 -22.43 -21.42
CA GLY A 380 15.08 -23.07 -22.44
C GLY A 380 15.40 -22.17 -23.65
N ALA A 381 14.56 -21.16 -23.94
CA ALA A 381 14.72 -20.27 -25.07
C ALA A 381 15.59 -19.04 -24.75
N LEU A 382 15.71 -18.69 -23.46
CA LEU A 382 16.50 -17.57 -22.99
C LEU A 382 17.81 -18.07 -22.37
N LYS A 383 18.94 -17.82 -23.05
CA LYS A 383 20.29 -17.86 -22.46
C LYS A 383 20.47 -16.71 -21.43
N ILE A 384 19.52 -16.51 -20.52
CA ILE A 384 19.66 -15.58 -19.41
C ILE A 384 20.21 -16.38 -18.24
N GLY A 385 21.49 -16.14 -17.92
CA GLY A 385 22.20 -16.86 -16.89
C GLY A 385 21.50 -16.76 -15.52
N LYS A 386 21.54 -17.87 -14.77
CA LYS A 386 21.01 -18.04 -13.40
C LYS A 386 21.33 -16.90 -12.41
N LYS A 387 22.30 -16.02 -12.72
CA LYS A 387 22.66 -14.83 -11.94
C LYS A 387 21.60 -13.71 -11.98
N ASN A 388 20.80 -13.59 -13.05
CA ASN A 388 19.85 -12.46 -13.19
C ASN A 388 18.53 -12.67 -12.43
N VAL A 389 18.09 -13.93 -12.27
CA VAL A 389 16.90 -14.28 -11.46
C VAL A 389 17.20 -14.09 -9.97
N ALA A 390 18.38 -14.50 -9.52
CA ALA A 390 18.85 -14.24 -8.16
C ALA A 390 18.98 -12.73 -7.87
N ALA A 391 19.27 -11.90 -8.88
CA ALA A 391 19.31 -10.44 -8.73
C ALA A 391 17.92 -9.85 -8.46
N ALA A 392 16.85 -10.36 -9.10
CA ALA A 392 15.47 -9.90 -8.86
C ALA A 392 14.97 -10.24 -7.44
N THR A 393 15.32 -11.43 -6.92
CA THR A 393 15.02 -11.79 -5.51
C THR A 393 15.88 -11.00 -4.53
N ARG A 394 17.13 -10.69 -4.88
CA ARG A 394 18.03 -9.85 -4.06
C ARG A 394 17.58 -8.38 -4.03
N VAL A 395 16.86 -7.90 -5.05
CA VAL A 395 16.26 -6.55 -5.09
C VAL A 395 15.19 -6.37 -4.01
N GLN A 396 14.49 -7.44 -3.58
CA GLN A 396 13.61 -7.37 -2.39
C GLN A 396 14.43 -7.05 -1.14
N TYR A 397 15.60 -7.66 -0.97
CA TYR A 397 16.51 -7.37 0.14
C TYR A 397 17.21 -6.01 0.00
N THR A 398 17.54 -5.55 -1.21
CA THR A 398 18.20 -4.25 -1.45
C THR A 398 17.22 -3.07 -1.53
N LEU A 399 15.92 -3.26 -1.79
CA LEU A 399 14.92 -2.18 -1.65
C LEU A 399 14.47 -2.04 -0.19
N ILE A 400 14.45 -3.14 0.56
CA ILE A 400 14.17 -3.12 2.01
C ILE A 400 15.40 -2.67 2.81
N ASN A 401 16.63 -3.01 2.38
CA ASN A 401 17.85 -2.68 3.12
C ASN A 401 18.83 -1.77 2.38
N GLY A 402 18.79 -1.58 1.07
CA GLY A 402 19.80 -0.79 0.34
C GLY A 402 19.63 0.72 0.51
N ASP A 403 18.38 1.20 0.58
CA ASP A 403 18.09 2.60 0.95
C ASP A 403 18.14 2.82 2.48
N LEU A 404 18.11 1.74 3.28
CA LEU A 404 18.16 1.79 4.76
C LEU A 404 19.58 1.51 5.34
N MET A 405 20.44 0.77 4.64
CA MET A 405 21.82 0.43 5.05
C MET A 405 22.81 1.57 4.77
N GLY A 406 22.42 2.60 4.02
CA GLY A 406 23.21 3.82 3.91
C GLY A 406 23.36 4.58 5.23
N PHE A 407 22.59 4.23 6.27
CA PHE A 407 22.47 5.04 7.49
C PHE A 407 22.68 4.31 8.82
N TYR A 408 22.80 2.98 8.85
CA TYR A 408 23.24 2.24 10.05
C TYR A 408 24.75 1.95 10.08
N GLY A 409 25.52 2.69 9.29
CA GLY A 409 26.98 2.63 9.25
C GLY A 409 27.63 3.99 9.52
N ALA A 410 27.65 4.39 10.79
CA ALA A 410 28.70 5.18 11.44
C ALA A 410 28.49 5.10 12.97
#